data_AF-A0A820ZCB1-F1
#
_entry.id   AF-A0A820ZCB1-F1
#
_cell.length_a   1.000
_cell.length_b   1.000
_cell.length_c   1.000
_cell.angle_alpha   90.00
_cell.angle_beta   90.00
_cell.angle_gamma   90.00
#
_symmetry.space_group_name_H-M   'P 1'
#
loop_
_entity.id
_entity.type
_entity.pdbx_description
1 polymer ?
#
loop_
_entity_poly.entity_id
_entity_poly.type
_entity_poly.pdbx_seq_one_letter_code
_entity_poly.pdbx_strand_id
1 'polypeptide(L)'
;MYRARTAFGANKHGFAFGLNGLYPKYVAHKRLPRQIINRALLSIENEQDLDNLLRLYPVAFGFCINGAFFRQNNYLLNYEIGPNLNKDNGNYLSKCFVVNDDQKENRKEDEGYTVLNYFVHYNHYERLNEVIIEQKSLGSTHTRSKRGQELGQISTISDALDLLGDTKNEAYAIFRTLEKNRNACTLCTAHFNFQTLHLSIYEIENMWHSIVRAGLVRVFYPCLMIFGTIGNILCLKILLRKRFRCQSTCQYLCILAVIDIIFIYMRSARFLYRHIYRVDIRNASLWICRTYIFLSSTLSHLASWILVIVSFDRYFIVKNLFPRRHVGWSVTNSTCLLISAVSLLNIYYFRILGVEMVMNMPNAQKTNNISNETVAQITRFVCIAHSPFKKFFHLYVPIFDLLFVAIIPFCLMTFTNIGIIRKTMRSNMLYITSIKQKRNNRVTIMLLSIIVAFMLLTCPSVIYICLNRLKTSTAISNTKLIVLDLFESLWYTKHALNFVLYTLSGQDFRREFLKLLPCYRQEPSRSSISQQKAHNNDVTAHLSIVSVGSSSTTKRLLEQRNERKITI
;
A
#
# COMPACT_ATOMS: atom_id res chain seq x y z
N MET A 1 -22.09 8.80 17.08
CA MET A 1 -22.66 7.59 16.45
C MET A 1 -23.37 8.04 15.19
N TYR A 2 -22.80 7.81 14.00
CA TYR A 2 -23.47 8.14 12.73
C TYR A 2 -24.60 7.12 12.50
N ARG A 3 -25.85 7.55 12.46
CA ARG A 3 -26.97 6.67 12.08
C ARG A 3 -27.00 6.58 10.56
N ALA A 4 -26.40 5.52 9.99
CA ALA A 4 -26.61 5.18 8.59
C ALA A 4 -28.08 4.81 8.38
N ARG A 5 -28.78 5.56 7.52
CA ARG A 5 -30.15 5.24 7.10
C ARG A 5 -30.08 4.71 5.68
N THR A 6 -30.60 3.51 5.45
CA THR A 6 -30.70 2.93 4.10
C THR A 6 -31.59 3.83 3.24
N ALA A 7 -30.98 4.44 2.22
CA ALA A 7 -31.68 5.30 1.25
C ALA A 7 -32.04 4.55 -0.03
N PHE A 8 -31.49 3.37 -0.27
CA PHE A 8 -31.78 2.53 -1.43
C PHE A 8 -31.51 1.04 -1.14
N GLY A 9 -32.06 0.14 -1.95
CA GLY A 9 -31.85 -1.30 -1.87
C GLY A 9 -32.37 -2.04 -3.10
N ALA A 10 -31.98 -3.30 -3.23
CA ALA A 10 -32.55 -4.22 -4.21
C ALA A 10 -32.66 -5.63 -3.60
N ASN A 11 -33.62 -6.42 -4.07
CA ASN A 11 -33.86 -7.78 -3.57
C ASN A 11 -33.65 -8.85 -4.65
N LYS A 12 -33.69 -10.13 -4.24
CA LYS A 12 -33.47 -11.29 -5.12
C LYS A 12 -34.57 -11.48 -6.18
N HIS A 13 -35.76 -10.94 -5.94
CA HIS A 13 -36.89 -10.97 -6.88
C HIS A 13 -36.80 -9.87 -7.94
N GLY A 14 -35.80 -9.00 -7.81
CA GLY A 14 -35.49 -7.95 -8.75
C GLY A 14 -36.23 -6.64 -8.51
N PHE A 15 -36.80 -6.43 -7.31
CA PHE A 15 -37.30 -5.13 -6.91
C PHE A 15 -36.14 -4.26 -6.45
N ALA A 16 -35.89 -3.15 -7.14
CA ALA A 16 -34.95 -2.11 -6.76
C ALA A 16 -35.69 -0.86 -6.33
N PHE A 17 -35.28 -0.26 -5.21
CA PHE A 17 -36.01 0.84 -4.59
C PHE A 17 -35.09 1.88 -3.94
N GLY A 18 -35.56 3.13 -3.94
CA GLY A 18 -35.05 4.26 -3.20
C GLY A 18 -36.08 4.74 -2.18
N LEU A 19 -35.63 5.31 -1.06
CA LEU A 19 -36.49 5.67 0.06
C LEU A 19 -36.28 7.12 0.46
N ASN A 20 -37.37 7.89 0.46
CA ASN A 20 -37.39 9.25 0.96
C ASN A 20 -38.04 9.27 2.35
N GLY A 21 -37.46 10.06 3.23
CA GLY A 21 -37.90 10.13 4.61
C GLY A 21 -38.69 11.37 4.90
N LEU A 22 -39.93 11.21 5.35
CA LEU A 22 -40.72 12.32 5.88
C LEU A 22 -40.42 12.40 7.38
N TYR A 23 -40.13 13.62 7.86
CA TYR A 23 -39.73 13.85 9.24
C TYR A 23 -40.94 14.40 9.99
N PRO A 24 -41.63 13.58 10.79
CA PRO A 24 -42.86 14.02 11.44
C PRO A 24 -42.57 14.89 12.67
N LYS A 25 -43.52 15.75 13.06
CA LYS A 25 -43.54 16.35 14.41
C LYS A 25 -43.99 15.34 15.47
N TYR A 26 -44.90 14.42 15.11
CA TYR A 26 -45.51 13.43 16.00
C TYR A 26 -45.50 12.03 15.38
N VAL A 27 -45.38 10.99 16.20
CA VAL A 27 -45.36 9.59 15.73
C VAL A 27 -46.63 8.89 16.22
N ALA A 28 -47.35 8.23 15.32
CA ALA A 28 -48.55 7.47 15.66
C ALA A 28 -48.20 6.25 16.53
N HIS A 29 -48.93 6.08 17.64
CA HIS A 29 -48.75 4.97 18.56
C HIS A 29 -49.29 3.65 17.99
N LYS A 30 -48.76 2.51 18.48
CA LYS A 30 -49.18 1.14 18.10
C LYS A 30 -49.07 0.83 16.59
N ARG A 31 -48.18 1.52 15.88
CA ARG A 31 -47.94 1.35 14.44
C ARG A 31 -46.48 1.06 14.15
N LEU A 32 -46.20 0.53 12.96
CA LEU A 32 -44.85 0.12 12.59
C LEU A 32 -43.99 1.31 12.20
N PRO A 33 -42.78 1.48 12.78
CA PRO A 33 -41.83 2.46 12.28
C PRO A 33 -41.39 2.09 10.85
N ARG A 34 -41.17 3.12 10.02
CA ARG A 34 -40.72 2.96 8.62
C ARG A 34 -39.57 1.96 8.47
N GLN A 35 -38.62 1.93 9.39
CA GLN A 35 -37.44 1.07 9.31
C GLN A 35 -37.79 -0.42 9.25
N ILE A 36 -38.92 -0.83 9.82
CA ILE A 36 -39.41 -2.21 9.72
C ILE A 36 -39.96 -2.45 8.31
N ILE A 37 -40.78 -1.53 7.79
CA ILE A 37 -41.31 -1.61 6.42
C ILE A 37 -40.18 -1.63 5.40
N ASN A 38 -39.17 -0.78 5.55
CA ASN A 38 -37.98 -0.75 4.70
C ASN A 38 -37.28 -2.11 4.57
N ARG A 39 -37.29 -2.92 5.64
CA ARG A 39 -36.72 -4.26 5.63
C ARG A 39 -37.66 -5.26 4.94
N ALA A 40 -38.97 -5.12 5.15
CA ALA A 40 -39.98 -5.93 4.48
C ALA A 40 -39.98 -5.72 2.95
N LEU A 41 -39.55 -4.57 2.44
CA LEU A 41 -39.34 -4.37 1.00
C LEU A 41 -38.37 -5.38 0.38
N LEU A 42 -37.47 -5.98 1.16
CA LEU A 42 -36.53 -6.99 0.68
C LEU A 42 -37.19 -8.35 0.40
N SER A 43 -38.44 -8.57 0.82
CA SER A 43 -39.20 -9.80 0.53
C SER A 43 -40.29 -9.64 -0.53
N ILE A 44 -40.41 -8.46 -1.15
CA ILE A 44 -41.43 -8.18 -2.16
C ILE A 44 -41.10 -8.90 -3.47
N GLU A 45 -42.02 -9.73 -3.96
CA GLU A 45 -41.81 -10.48 -5.21
C GLU A 45 -42.38 -9.76 -6.43
N ASN A 46 -43.51 -9.06 -6.25
CA ASN A 46 -44.25 -8.38 -7.31
C ASN A 46 -44.95 -7.11 -6.78
N GLU A 47 -45.56 -6.35 -7.69
CA GLU A 47 -46.27 -5.10 -7.36
C GLU A 47 -47.46 -5.31 -6.40
N GLN A 48 -48.18 -6.44 -6.52
CA GLN A 48 -49.31 -6.74 -5.65
C GLN A 48 -48.87 -6.96 -4.20
N ASP A 49 -47.74 -7.65 -4.00
CA ASP A 49 -47.15 -7.82 -2.67
C ASP A 49 -46.74 -6.47 -2.06
N LEU A 50 -46.20 -5.57 -2.89
CA LEU A 50 -45.86 -4.21 -2.46
C LEU A 50 -47.10 -3.44 -2.03
N ASP A 51 -48.16 -3.45 -2.83
CA ASP A 51 -49.43 -2.80 -2.50
C ASP A 51 -50.03 -3.37 -1.21
N ASN A 52 -50.03 -4.69 -1.04
CA ASN A 52 -50.52 -5.36 0.16
C ASN A 52 -49.71 -4.95 1.40
N LEU A 53 -48.37 -4.95 1.31
CA LEU A 53 -47.50 -4.51 2.40
C LEU A 53 -47.82 -3.07 2.82
N LEU A 54 -47.99 -2.16 1.86
CA LEU A 54 -48.20 -0.74 2.13
C LEU A 54 -49.61 -0.40 2.59
N ARG A 55 -50.62 -1.22 2.25
CA ARG A 55 -52.01 -1.02 2.69
C ARG A 55 -52.31 -1.65 4.05
N LEU A 56 -51.84 -2.88 4.27
CA LEU A 56 -52.25 -3.71 5.41
C LEU A 56 -51.46 -3.43 6.69
N TYR A 57 -50.23 -2.93 6.58
CA TYR A 57 -49.35 -2.75 7.73
C TYR A 57 -49.29 -1.26 8.13
N PRO A 58 -49.97 -0.85 9.22
CA PRO A 58 -50.11 0.56 9.57
C PRO A 58 -48.77 1.16 9.97
N VAL A 59 -48.41 2.29 9.36
CA VAL A 59 -47.12 2.95 9.57
C VAL A 59 -47.22 4.05 10.62
N ALA A 60 -46.15 4.27 11.39
CA ALA A 60 -46.15 5.22 12.49
C ALA A 60 -45.93 6.67 12.04
N PHE A 61 -45.32 6.87 10.87
CA PHE A 61 -45.10 8.18 10.25
C PHE A 61 -44.83 7.99 8.75
N GLY A 62 -45.00 9.05 7.98
CA GLY A 62 -44.93 8.96 6.54
C GLY A 62 -43.55 8.74 5.95
N PHE A 63 -43.54 8.23 4.72
CA PHE A 63 -42.36 8.11 3.88
C PHE A 63 -42.77 7.80 2.45
N CYS A 64 -41.78 7.83 1.56
CA CYS A 64 -42.01 7.57 0.15
C CYS A 64 -41.06 6.51 -0.37
N ILE A 65 -41.55 5.72 -1.31
CA ILE A 65 -40.80 4.66 -1.97
C ILE A 65 -40.77 5.00 -3.45
N ASN A 66 -39.57 5.09 -4.02
CA ASN A 66 -39.34 5.04 -5.46
C ASN A 66 -38.87 3.63 -5.79
N GLY A 67 -39.32 3.01 -6.88
CA GLY A 67 -38.78 1.71 -7.25
C GLY A 67 -39.26 1.19 -8.58
N ALA A 68 -38.70 0.06 -8.99
CA ALA A 68 -39.14 -0.70 -10.16
C ALA A 68 -38.66 -2.15 -10.06
N PHE A 69 -39.30 -3.02 -10.83
CA PHE A 69 -38.92 -4.42 -10.93
C PHE A 69 -38.10 -4.63 -12.21
N PHE A 70 -36.93 -5.25 -12.12
CA PHE A 70 -36.07 -5.57 -13.28
C PHE A 70 -36.75 -6.45 -14.33
N ARG A 71 -37.83 -7.16 -13.97
CA ARG A 71 -38.64 -7.98 -14.89
C ARG A 71 -39.75 -7.18 -15.59
N GLN A 72 -40.00 -5.94 -15.15
CA GLN A 72 -41.04 -5.05 -15.65
C GLN A 72 -40.43 -3.67 -15.94
N ASN A 73 -39.76 -3.55 -17.08
CA ASN A 73 -38.97 -2.37 -17.43
C ASN A 73 -39.78 -1.22 -18.08
N ASN A 74 -41.11 -1.33 -18.09
CA ASN A 74 -41.95 -0.40 -18.84
C ASN A 74 -42.33 0.86 -18.03
N TYR A 75 -42.14 0.83 -16.70
CA TYR A 75 -42.51 1.93 -15.82
C TYR A 75 -41.70 1.91 -14.51
N LEU A 76 -41.61 3.07 -13.87
CA LEU A 76 -41.17 3.20 -12.48
C LEU A 76 -42.39 3.47 -11.59
N LEU A 77 -42.25 3.18 -10.31
CA LEU A 77 -43.27 3.36 -9.28
C LEU A 77 -42.80 4.39 -8.26
N ASN A 78 -43.70 5.27 -7.86
CA ASN A 78 -43.58 6.05 -6.65
C ASN A 78 -44.80 5.85 -5.75
N TYR A 79 -44.55 5.67 -4.45
CA TYR A 79 -45.57 5.61 -3.41
C TYR A 79 -45.32 6.70 -2.38
N GLU A 80 -46.38 7.40 -2.02
CA GLU A 80 -46.46 8.18 -0.78
C GLU A 80 -47.31 7.42 0.22
N ILE A 81 -46.79 7.22 1.43
CA ILE A 81 -47.49 6.50 2.50
C ILE A 81 -47.56 7.38 3.73
N GLY A 82 -48.75 7.50 4.33
CA GLY A 82 -48.99 8.23 5.57
C GLY A 82 -49.89 7.46 6.54
N PRO A 83 -49.76 7.66 7.86
CA PRO A 83 -50.65 7.06 8.84
C PRO A 83 -52.08 7.56 8.67
N ASN A 84 -53.05 6.65 8.57
CA ASN A 84 -54.47 6.99 8.65
C ASN A 84 -54.95 6.80 10.10
N LEU A 85 -55.10 7.89 10.85
CA LEU A 85 -55.54 7.85 12.25
C LEU A 85 -57.04 7.57 12.42
N ASN A 86 -57.82 7.69 11.35
CA ASN A 86 -59.26 7.44 11.36
C ASN A 86 -59.60 5.95 11.14
N LYS A 87 -58.61 5.12 10.79
CA LYS A 87 -58.73 3.67 10.65
C LYS A 87 -57.68 2.98 11.53
N ASP A 88 -58.10 2.04 12.37
CA ASP A 88 -57.19 1.34 13.28
C ASP A 88 -56.05 0.62 12.55
N ASN A 89 -56.36 0.00 11.39
CA ASN A 89 -55.43 -0.81 10.61
C ASN A 89 -55.35 -0.33 9.14
N GLY A 90 -54.85 0.88 8.91
CA GLY A 90 -54.68 1.37 7.55
C GLY A 90 -53.76 2.57 7.39
N ASN A 91 -53.36 2.79 6.14
CA ASN A 91 -52.54 3.92 5.69
C ASN A 91 -53.28 4.72 4.62
N TYR A 92 -53.01 6.02 4.57
CA TYR A 92 -53.22 6.79 3.35
C TYR A 92 -52.11 6.41 2.37
N LEU A 93 -52.49 6.12 1.13
CA LEU A 93 -51.58 5.63 0.09
C LEU A 93 -51.89 6.37 -1.21
N SER A 94 -50.86 6.98 -1.81
CA SER A 94 -50.92 7.49 -3.18
C SER A 94 -49.87 6.78 -4.02
N LYS A 95 -50.29 6.29 -5.18
CA LYS A 95 -49.46 5.56 -6.14
C LYS A 95 -49.29 6.38 -7.41
N CYS A 96 -48.07 6.45 -7.93
CA CYS A 96 -47.74 7.13 -9.17
C CYS A 96 -46.92 6.20 -10.06
N PHE A 97 -47.34 6.05 -11.30
CA PHE A 97 -46.57 5.42 -12.36
C PHE A 97 -45.77 6.48 -13.11
N VAL A 98 -44.49 6.21 -13.37
CA VAL A 98 -43.64 7.03 -14.21
C VAL A 98 -43.34 6.25 -15.48
N VAL A 99 -43.87 6.71 -16.60
CA VAL A 99 -43.85 6.02 -17.91
C VAL A 99 -43.24 6.93 -18.97
N ASN A 100 -42.77 6.39 -20.08
CA ASN A 100 -42.37 7.25 -21.21
C ASN A 100 -43.61 7.88 -21.87
N ASP A 101 -43.45 9.03 -22.56
CA ASP A 101 -44.57 9.77 -23.17
C ASP A 101 -45.40 8.88 -24.13
N ASP A 102 -44.74 8.01 -24.89
CA ASP A 102 -45.39 7.06 -25.82
C ASP A 102 -46.32 6.03 -25.14
N GLN A 103 -46.14 5.81 -23.83
CA GLN A 103 -46.95 4.86 -23.05
C GLN A 103 -48.01 5.54 -22.17
N LYS A 104 -48.03 6.87 -22.13
CA LYS A 104 -48.95 7.66 -21.30
C LYS A 104 -50.39 7.55 -21.79
N GLU A 105 -50.61 7.50 -23.11
CA GLU A 105 -51.96 7.40 -23.71
C GLU A 105 -52.68 6.08 -23.40
N ASN A 106 -51.93 5.02 -23.10
CA ASN A 106 -52.47 3.67 -22.85
C ASN A 106 -52.88 3.40 -21.40
N ARG A 107 -52.61 4.33 -20.46
CA ARG A 107 -53.01 4.21 -19.05
C ARG A 107 -53.84 5.44 -18.66
N LYS A 108 -55.17 5.29 -18.68
CA LYS A 108 -56.08 6.33 -18.17
C LYS A 108 -55.88 6.50 -16.66
N GLU A 109 -55.90 7.74 -16.19
CA GLU A 109 -55.95 8.03 -14.75
C GLU A 109 -57.26 7.46 -14.18
N ASP A 110 -57.15 6.53 -13.24
CA ASP A 110 -58.27 6.00 -12.44
C ASP A 110 -58.20 6.56 -11.02
N GLU A 111 -59.28 6.42 -10.22
CA GLU A 111 -59.43 6.91 -8.84
C GLU A 111 -58.39 6.39 -7.80
N GLY A 112 -57.33 5.67 -8.23
CA GLY A 112 -56.33 5.07 -7.34
C GLY A 112 -54.86 5.35 -7.67
N TYR A 113 -54.52 5.97 -8.81
CA TYR A 113 -53.12 6.23 -9.20
C TYR A 113 -52.95 7.34 -10.25
N THR A 114 -51.79 8.02 -10.22
CA THR A 114 -51.41 9.06 -11.19
C THR A 114 -50.37 8.55 -12.20
N VAL A 115 -50.35 9.08 -13.43
CA VAL A 115 -49.38 8.69 -14.47
C VAL A 115 -48.57 9.91 -14.94
N LEU A 116 -47.26 9.91 -14.72
CA LEU A 116 -46.33 10.99 -15.06
C LEU A 116 -45.26 10.52 -16.03
N ASN A 117 -44.65 11.46 -16.77
CA ASN A 117 -43.56 11.18 -17.71
C ASN A 117 -42.17 11.28 -17.08
N TYR A 118 -42.01 12.17 -16.09
CA TYR A 118 -40.85 12.24 -15.22
C TYR A 118 -41.31 12.55 -13.80
N PHE A 119 -40.47 12.26 -12.80
CA PHE A 119 -40.82 12.54 -11.42
C PHE A 119 -39.60 12.83 -10.54
N VAL A 120 -39.65 13.94 -9.80
CA VAL A 120 -38.63 14.31 -8.81
C VAL A 120 -39.33 14.55 -7.48
N HIS A 121 -39.11 13.64 -6.53
CA HIS A 121 -39.79 13.67 -5.25
C HIS A 121 -38.88 14.20 -4.12
N TYR A 122 -39.40 15.08 -3.27
CA TYR A 122 -38.67 15.64 -2.12
C TYR A 122 -39.16 15.10 -0.78
N ASN A 123 -38.52 15.44 0.35
CA ASN A 123 -38.95 14.95 1.66
C ASN A 123 -40.20 15.69 2.19
N HIS A 124 -41.31 15.65 1.45
CA HIS A 124 -42.66 16.09 1.84
C HIS A 124 -43.75 15.24 1.15
N TYR A 125 -45.01 15.30 1.62
CA TYR A 125 -46.14 14.77 0.83
C TYR A 125 -46.44 15.72 -0.33
N GLU A 126 -46.58 15.19 -1.55
CA GLU A 126 -47.01 15.96 -2.73
C GLU A 126 -48.46 15.61 -3.11
N ARG A 127 -48.89 14.37 -2.87
CA ARG A 127 -50.21 13.85 -3.27
C ARG A 127 -51.11 13.47 -2.09
N LEU A 128 -50.59 13.43 -0.87
CA LEU A 128 -51.36 13.10 0.34
C LEU A 128 -51.67 14.33 1.20
N ASN A 129 -52.83 14.96 0.95
CA ASN A 129 -53.30 16.13 1.72
C ASN A 129 -54.11 15.77 2.98
N GLU A 130 -54.62 14.54 3.06
CA GLU A 130 -55.52 14.08 4.13
C GLU A 130 -54.79 13.58 5.39
N VAL A 131 -53.45 13.55 5.37
CA VAL A 131 -52.67 13.02 6.49
C VAL A 131 -52.63 14.03 7.63
N ILE A 132 -53.34 13.72 8.72
CA ILE A 132 -53.45 14.57 9.92
C ILE A 132 -52.09 14.85 10.59
N ILE A 133 -51.13 13.92 10.49
CA ILE A 133 -49.83 14.10 11.14
C ILE A 133 -48.97 15.10 10.37
N GLU A 134 -48.80 16.29 10.97
CA GLU A 134 -47.96 17.34 10.42
C GLU A 134 -46.50 16.89 10.24
N GLN A 135 -45.98 17.20 9.06
CA GLN A 135 -44.57 17.06 8.75
C GLN A 135 -43.79 18.27 9.27
N LYS A 136 -42.55 18.04 9.70
CA LYS A 136 -41.63 19.12 10.00
C LYS A 136 -41.23 19.81 8.70
N SER A 137 -41.50 21.12 8.62
CA SER A 137 -40.97 21.93 7.52
C SER A 137 -39.45 21.95 7.57
N LEU A 138 -38.82 21.52 6.46
CA LEU A 138 -37.37 21.48 6.31
C LEU A 138 -36.96 22.49 5.24
N GLY A 139 -36.13 23.47 5.62
CA GLY A 139 -35.58 24.45 4.68
C GLY A 139 -34.82 23.80 3.50
N SER A 140 -34.22 22.63 3.73
CA SER A 140 -33.58 21.83 2.68
C SER A 140 -34.58 21.29 1.65
N THR A 141 -35.77 20.86 2.07
CA THR A 141 -36.83 20.38 1.17
C THR A 141 -37.30 21.51 0.26
N HIS A 142 -37.64 22.67 0.83
CA HIS A 142 -38.11 23.82 0.05
C HIS A 142 -37.06 24.32 -0.94
N THR A 143 -35.80 24.43 -0.49
CA THR A 143 -34.70 24.89 -1.35
C THR A 143 -34.45 23.94 -2.53
N ARG A 144 -34.42 22.62 -2.27
CA ARG A 144 -34.19 21.60 -3.31
C ARG A 144 -35.36 21.49 -4.27
N SER A 145 -36.59 21.62 -3.78
CA SER A 145 -37.81 21.62 -4.60
C SER A 145 -37.80 22.78 -5.57
N LYS A 146 -37.56 24.01 -5.08
CA LYS A 146 -37.43 25.20 -5.94
C LYS A 146 -36.32 25.02 -6.99
N ARG A 147 -35.16 24.48 -6.59
CA ARG A 147 -34.04 24.25 -7.51
C ARG A 147 -34.36 23.20 -8.59
N GLY A 148 -35.09 22.15 -8.27
CA GLY A 148 -35.52 21.18 -9.28
C GLY A 148 -36.53 21.77 -10.26
N GLN A 149 -37.44 22.62 -9.80
CA GLN A 149 -38.34 23.36 -10.68
C GLN A 149 -37.58 24.28 -11.64
N GLU A 150 -36.50 24.93 -11.18
CA GLU A 150 -35.62 25.73 -12.05
C GLU A 150 -34.89 24.88 -13.12
N LEU A 151 -34.59 23.62 -12.84
CA LEU A 151 -33.92 22.71 -13.78
C LEU A 151 -34.89 22.08 -14.78
N GLY A 152 -36.19 22.11 -14.50
CA GLY A 152 -37.24 21.66 -15.42
C GLY A 152 -37.35 20.13 -15.52
N GLN A 153 -37.97 19.68 -16.61
CA GLN A 153 -38.20 18.27 -16.90
C GLN A 153 -36.89 17.56 -17.27
N ILE A 154 -36.71 16.34 -16.74
CA ILE A 154 -35.60 15.46 -17.12
C ILE A 154 -36.06 14.64 -18.32
N SER A 155 -35.53 14.96 -19.50
CA SER A 155 -35.84 14.26 -20.75
C SER A 155 -34.60 13.58 -21.36
N THR A 156 -33.41 14.08 -21.03
CA THR A 156 -32.14 13.57 -21.53
C THR A 156 -31.20 13.11 -20.41
N ILE A 157 -30.16 12.36 -20.78
CA ILE A 157 -29.06 12.01 -19.88
C ILE A 157 -28.35 13.29 -19.39
N SER A 158 -28.25 14.32 -20.23
CA SER A 158 -27.64 15.60 -19.84
C SER A 158 -28.41 16.26 -18.71
N ASP A 159 -29.74 16.33 -18.82
CA ASP A 159 -30.61 16.92 -17.79
C ASP A 159 -30.46 16.17 -16.45
N ALA A 160 -30.37 14.84 -16.52
CA ALA A 160 -30.12 14.00 -15.35
C ALA A 160 -28.74 14.28 -14.73
N LEU A 161 -27.69 14.45 -15.55
CA LEU A 161 -26.34 14.78 -15.08
C LEU A 161 -26.27 16.17 -14.47
N ASP A 162 -26.98 17.16 -15.02
CA ASP A 162 -27.06 18.52 -14.49
C ASP A 162 -27.73 18.53 -13.11
N LEU A 163 -28.81 17.75 -12.95
CA LEU A 163 -29.49 17.58 -11.66
C LEU A 163 -28.60 16.87 -10.63
N LEU A 164 -27.95 15.77 -11.01
CA LEU A 164 -27.03 15.01 -10.14
C LEU A 164 -25.73 15.78 -9.84
N GLY A 165 -25.39 16.72 -10.71
CA GLY A 165 -24.22 17.61 -10.67
C GLY A 165 -24.43 18.91 -9.90
N ASP A 166 -25.67 19.24 -9.50
CA ASP A 166 -26.01 20.55 -8.95
C ASP A 166 -25.19 20.89 -7.71
N THR A 167 -24.51 22.04 -7.79
CA THR A 167 -23.69 22.63 -6.71
C THR A 167 -24.03 24.11 -6.48
N LYS A 168 -25.08 24.63 -7.15
CA LYS A 168 -25.44 26.05 -7.12
C LYS A 168 -25.77 26.55 -5.71
N ASN A 169 -26.29 25.66 -4.86
CA ASN A 169 -26.50 25.95 -3.44
C ASN A 169 -25.60 25.07 -2.57
N GLU A 170 -24.50 25.62 -2.03
CA GLU A 170 -23.55 24.86 -1.23
C GLU A 170 -24.17 24.24 0.04
N ALA A 171 -25.19 24.90 0.62
CA ALA A 171 -25.83 24.45 1.86
C ALA A 171 -26.84 23.31 1.64
N TYR A 172 -27.54 23.33 0.49
CA TYR A 172 -28.63 22.41 0.17
C TYR A 172 -28.57 21.84 -1.25
N ALA A 173 -27.38 21.53 -1.75
CA ALA A 173 -27.21 20.81 -3.02
C ALA A 173 -28.10 19.55 -3.06
N ILE A 174 -28.65 19.25 -4.23
CA ILE A 174 -29.74 18.27 -4.39
C ILE A 174 -29.25 16.85 -4.02
N PHE A 175 -28.16 16.39 -4.64
CA PHE A 175 -27.61 15.04 -4.42
C PHE A 175 -26.22 15.02 -3.76
N ARG A 176 -25.54 16.16 -3.69
CA ARG A 176 -24.16 16.26 -3.17
C ARG A 176 -24.12 16.93 -1.81
N THR A 177 -23.16 16.56 -0.97
CA THR A 177 -22.84 17.31 0.26
C THR A 177 -21.42 17.83 0.11
N LEU A 178 -21.27 19.15 -0.05
CA LEU A 178 -19.97 19.78 0.13
C LEU A 178 -19.64 19.74 1.63
N GLU A 179 -18.40 19.42 2.00
CA GLU A 179 -17.92 18.99 3.34
C GLU A 179 -18.32 19.89 4.55
N LYS A 180 -19.01 21.01 4.36
CA LYS A 180 -19.32 21.99 5.40
C LYS A 180 -20.51 21.66 6.32
N ASN A 181 -21.37 20.68 6.02
CA ASN A 181 -22.58 20.44 6.82
C ASN A 181 -22.39 19.31 7.86
N ARG A 182 -22.13 19.66 9.13
CA ARG A 182 -21.75 18.74 10.22
C ARG A 182 -22.81 17.70 10.65
N ASN A 183 -24.03 17.76 10.13
CA ASN A 183 -25.16 16.94 10.62
C ASN A 183 -25.55 15.75 9.71
N ALA A 184 -25.18 15.78 8.41
CA ALA A 184 -25.45 14.70 7.47
C ALA A 184 -24.46 14.76 6.31
N CYS A 185 -23.96 13.60 5.86
CA CYS A 185 -23.12 13.47 4.67
C CYS A 185 -23.66 12.37 3.74
N THR A 186 -23.56 12.59 2.43
CA THR A 186 -23.75 11.52 1.45
C THR A 186 -22.55 10.57 1.55
N LEU A 187 -22.78 9.30 1.91
CA LEU A 187 -21.71 8.28 1.95
C LEU A 187 -21.42 7.74 0.55
N CYS A 188 -22.49 7.48 -0.20
CA CYS A 188 -22.42 7.02 -1.58
C CYS A 188 -23.67 7.41 -2.35
N THR A 189 -23.56 7.40 -3.68
CA THR A 189 -24.67 7.54 -4.63
C THR A 189 -24.81 6.22 -5.37
N ALA A 190 -26.03 5.68 -5.46
CA ALA A 190 -26.30 4.46 -6.21
C ALA A 190 -27.09 4.77 -7.48
N HIS A 191 -26.71 4.12 -8.58
CA HIS A 191 -27.37 4.21 -9.88
C HIS A 191 -27.81 2.81 -10.31
N PHE A 192 -29.12 2.63 -10.47
CA PHE A 192 -29.73 1.42 -11.00
C PHE A 192 -30.03 1.61 -12.47
N ASN A 193 -29.32 0.88 -13.33
CA ASN A 193 -29.65 0.80 -14.75
C ASN A 193 -30.54 -0.43 -14.99
N PHE A 194 -31.82 -0.20 -15.20
CA PHE A 194 -32.82 -1.25 -15.44
C PHE A 194 -32.73 -1.85 -16.86
N GLN A 195 -32.16 -1.12 -17.83
CA GLN A 195 -31.94 -1.64 -19.19
C GLN A 195 -30.80 -2.66 -19.22
N THR A 196 -29.69 -2.36 -18.53
CA THR A 196 -28.50 -3.24 -18.50
C THR A 196 -28.45 -4.13 -17.25
N LEU A 197 -29.46 -4.07 -16.38
CA LEU A 197 -29.52 -4.79 -15.11
C LEU A 197 -28.28 -4.57 -14.21
N HIS A 198 -27.76 -3.35 -14.18
CA HIS A 198 -26.50 -3.02 -13.52
C HIS A 198 -26.68 -2.02 -12.37
N LEU A 199 -26.12 -2.32 -11.19
CA LEU A 199 -26.05 -1.41 -10.04
C LEU A 199 -24.64 -0.85 -9.90
N SER A 200 -24.52 0.48 -10.00
CA SER A 200 -23.27 1.20 -9.75
C SER A 200 -23.36 1.97 -8.43
N ILE A 201 -22.35 1.81 -7.55
CA ILE A 201 -22.26 2.55 -6.28
C ILE A 201 -21.02 3.43 -6.32
N TYR A 202 -21.22 4.73 -6.17
CA TYR A 202 -20.18 5.76 -6.16
C TYR A 202 -19.97 6.26 -4.74
N GLU A 203 -18.85 5.89 -4.11
CA GLU A 203 -18.49 6.37 -2.77
C GLU A 203 -17.87 7.77 -2.83
N ILE A 204 -18.22 8.64 -1.87
CA ILE A 204 -17.57 9.95 -1.72
C ILE A 204 -16.26 9.74 -0.95
N GLU A 205 -15.21 9.24 -1.61
CA GLU A 205 -13.85 9.28 -1.07
C GLU A 205 -13.19 10.63 -1.40
N ASN A 206 -12.49 11.23 -0.43
CA ASN A 206 -11.62 12.39 -0.66
C ASN A 206 -10.62 12.06 -1.77
N MET A 207 -10.83 12.64 -2.95
CA MET A 207 -10.17 12.31 -4.22
C MET A 207 -8.63 12.26 -4.12
N TRP A 208 -8.03 13.14 -3.31
CA TRP A 208 -6.57 13.19 -3.10
C TRP A 208 -5.99 11.91 -2.52
N HIS A 209 -6.71 11.22 -1.63
CA HIS A 209 -6.21 10.02 -0.98
C HIS A 209 -5.99 8.87 -1.96
N SER A 210 -6.96 8.70 -2.87
CA SER A 210 -6.94 7.66 -3.89
C SER A 210 -5.94 8.01 -5.00
N ILE A 211 -5.76 9.29 -5.33
CA ILE A 211 -4.70 9.76 -6.24
C ILE A 211 -3.29 9.44 -5.69
N VAL A 212 -3.00 9.79 -4.43
CA VAL A 212 -1.67 9.55 -3.84
C VAL A 212 -1.36 8.06 -3.79
N ARG A 213 -2.31 7.24 -3.34
CA ARG A 213 -2.14 5.77 -3.33
C ARG A 213 -1.96 5.19 -4.72
N ALA A 214 -2.74 5.67 -5.71
CA ALA A 214 -2.57 5.27 -7.10
C ALA A 214 -1.19 5.67 -7.62
N GLY A 215 -0.69 6.87 -7.32
CA GLY A 215 0.66 7.31 -7.66
C GLY A 215 1.74 6.44 -7.02
N LEU A 216 1.61 6.09 -5.74
CA LEU A 216 2.54 5.19 -5.07
C LEU A 216 2.61 3.82 -5.75
N VAL A 217 1.45 3.20 -6.01
CA VAL A 217 1.35 1.85 -6.58
C VAL A 217 1.72 1.80 -8.07
N ARG A 218 1.25 2.76 -8.86
CA ARG A 218 1.38 2.73 -10.33
C ARG A 218 2.67 3.39 -10.84
N VAL A 219 3.27 4.29 -10.06
CA VAL A 219 4.45 5.05 -10.49
C VAL A 219 5.64 4.82 -9.56
N PHE A 220 5.50 5.14 -8.27
CA PHE A 220 6.64 5.13 -7.35
C PHE A 220 7.28 3.75 -7.19
N TYR A 221 6.50 2.70 -6.85
CA TYR A 221 7.06 1.37 -6.63
C TYR A 221 7.67 0.73 -7.89
N PRO A 222 7.05 0.81 -9.09
CA PRO A 222 7.70 0.38 -10.32
C PRO A 222 9.01 1.12 -10.62
N CYS A 223 9.04 2.45 -10.46
CA CYS A 223 10.26 3.23 -10.63
C CYS A 223 11.34 2.84 -9.61
N LEU A 224 10.96 2.63 -8.34
CA LEU A 224 11.85 2.16 -7.29
C LEU A 224 12.44 0.78 -7.62
N MET A 225 11.62 -0.12 -8.19
CA MET A 225 12.07 -1.44 -8.64
C MET A 225 13.10 -1.34 -9.75
N ILE A 226 12.83 -0.56 -10.80
CA ILE A 226 13.75 -0.38 -11.93
C ILE A 226 15.05 0.26 -11.44
N PHE A 227 14.95 1.38 -10.75
CA PHE A 227 16.10 2.14 -10.25
C PHE A 227 16.95 1.32 -9.28
N GLY A 228 16.32 0.68 -8.30
CA GLY A 228 17.00 -0.13 -7.30
C GLY A 228 17.64 -1.39 -7.88
N THR A 229 17.02 -2.01 -8.89
CA THR A 229 17.61 -3.16 -9.60
C THR A 229 18.85 -2.74 -10.37
N ILE A 230 18.76 -1.69 -11.19
CA ILE A 230 19.90 -1.18 -11.96
C ILE A 230 21.04 -0.76 -11.03
N GLY A 231 20.73 0.03 -10.00
CA GLY A 231 21.71 0.51 -9.02
C GLY A 231 22.45 -0.62 -8.32
N ASN A 232 21.72 -1.59 -7.74
CA ASN A 232 22.35 -2.69 -7.01
C ASN A 232 23.11 -3.66 -7.92
N ILE A 233 22.67 -3.89 -9.16
CA ILE A 233 23.44 -4.67 -10.15
C ILE A 233 24.74 -3.95 -10.52
N LEU A 234 24.72 -2.62 -10.69
CA LEU A 234 25.93 -1.82 -10.93
C LEU A 234 26.88 -1.89 -9.73
N CYS A 235 26.36 -1.82 -8.50
CA CYS A 235 27.13 -2.05 -7.28
C CYS A 235 27.85 -3.40 -7.31
N LEU A 236 27.13 -4.49 -7.61
CA LEU A 236 27.71 -5.82 -7.72
C LEU A 236 28.83 -5.87 -8.77
N LYS A 237 28.57 -5.37 -9.99
CA LYS A 237 29.56 -5.35 -11.07
C LYS A 237 30.84 -4.60 -10.68
N ILE A 238 30.73 -3.50 -9.94
CA ILE A 238 31.88 -2.69 -9.50
C ILE A 238 32.62 -3.39 -8.36
N LEU A 239 31.92 -3.81 -7.32
CA LEU A 239 32.51 -4.40 -6.11
C LEU A 239 33.16 -5.77 -6.37
N LEU A 240 32.72 -6.50 -7.40
CA LEU A 240 33.31 -7.77 -7.83
C LEU A 240 34.59 -7.61 -8.67
N ARG A 241 34.98 -6.39 -9.06
CA ARG A 241 36.24 -6.17 -9.79
C ARG A 241 37.46 -6.53 -8.94
N LYS A 242 38.56 -6.90 -9.62
CA LYS A 242 39.84 -7.33 -9.01
C LYS A 242 40.34 -6.37 -7.91
N ARG A 243 40.09 -5.07 -8.04
CA ARG A 243 40.47 -4.02 -7.08
C ARG A 243 39.75 -4.13 -5.71
N PHE A 244 38.50 -4.59 -5.71
CA PHE A 244 37.63 -4.57 -4.53
C PHE A 244 37.32 -5.96 -3.97
N ARG A 245 37.27 -7.01 -4.81
CA ARG A 245 36.80 -8.36 -4.45
C ARG A 245 37.54 -9.05 -3.29
N CYS A 246 38.77 -8.63 -3.00
CA CYS A 246 39.58 -9.19 -1.91
C CYS A 246 39.41 -8.42 -0.57
N GLN A 247 38.57 -7.38 -0.52
CA GLN A 247 38.29 -6.62 0.71
C GLN A 247 37.02 -7.15 1.38
N SER A 248 37.09 -7.51 2.66
CA SER A 248 35.94 -7.98 3.47
C SER A 248 34.75 -7.05 3.37
N THR A 249 34.99 -5.75 3.56
CA THR A 249 33.94 -4.73 3.46
C THR A 249 33.22 -4.76 2.12
N CYS A 250 33.94 -4.92 1.01
CA CYS A 250 33.33 -4.95 -0.33
C CYS A 250 32.50 -6.22 -0.53
N GLN A 251 32.92 -7.35 0.04
CA GLN A 251 32.16 -8.60 0.01
C GLN A 251 30.84 -8.47 0.79
N TYR A 252 30.86 -7.86 1.98
CA TYR A 252 29.62 -7.56 2.73
C TYR A 252 28.69 -6.62 1.96
N LEU A 253 29.22 -5.60 1.27
CA LEU A 253 28.41 -4.72 0.43
C LEU A 253 27.83 -5.43 -0.80
N CYS A 254 28.50 -6.44 -1.36
CA CYS A 254 27.90 -7.30 -2.37
C CYS A 254 26.71 -8.09 -1.80
N ILE A 255 26.86 -8.68 -0.61
CA ILE A 255 25.78 -9.41 0.06
C ILE A 255 24.59 -8.48 0.32
N LEU A 256 24.85 -7.25 0.78
CA LEU A 256 23.83 -6.23 0.97
C LEU A 256 23.08 -5.92 -0.33
N ALA A 257 23.79 -5.72 -1.45
CA ALA A 257 23.17 -5.46 -2.75
C ALA A 257 22.25 -6.60 -3.22
N VAL A 258 22.60 -7.87 -2.94
CA VAL A 258 21.72 -9.02 -3.22
C VAL A 258 20.47 -8.98 -2.34
N ILE A 259 20.62 -8.74 -1.04
CA ILE A 259 19.50 -8.63 -0.10
C ILE A 259 18.55 -7.50 -0.50
N ASP A 260 19.08 -6.35 -0.91
CA ASP A 260 18.30 -5.20 -1.35
C ASP A 260 17.49 -5.52 -2.61
N ILE A 261 18.07 -6.21 -3.60
CA ILE A 261 17.35 -6.67 -4.79
C ILE A 261 16.20 -7.59 -4.38
N ILE A 262 16.46 -8.61 -3.56
CA ILE A 262 15.43 -9.56 -3.13
C ILE A 262 14.29 -8.82 -2.39
N PHE A 263 14.63 -7.89 -1.50
CA PHE A 263 13.64 -7.11 -0.75
C PHE A 263 12.79 -6.23 -1.67
N ILE A 264 13.41 -5.53 -2.62
CA ILE A 264 12.71 -4.67 -3.61
C ILE A 264 11.73 -5.49 -4.44
N TYR A 265 12.15 -6.65 -4.95
CA TYR A 265 11.29 -7.53 -5.75
C TYR A 265 10.12 -8.06 -4.94
N MET A 266 10.36 -8.55 -3.72
CA MET A 266 9.30 -9.04 -2.86
C MET A 266 8.25 -7.97 -2.56
N ARG A 267 8.68 -6.73 -2.30
CA ARG A 267 7.76 -5.59 -2.08
C ARG A 267 6.98 -5.22 -3.34
N SER A 268 7.67 -5.10 -4.47
CA SER A 268 7.05 -4.76 -5.75
C SER A 268 6.04 -5.82 -6.19
N ALA A 269 6.35 -7.10 -5.99
CA ALA A 269 5.45 -8.22 -6.27
C ALA A 269 4.14 -8.12 -5.47
N ARG A 270 4.18 -7.72 -4.20
CA ARG A 270 2.97 -7.51 -3.40
C ARG A 270 2.09 -6.40 -3.94
N PHE A 271 2.68 -5.29 -4.39
CA PHE A 271 1.92 -4.17 -4.95
C PHE A 271 1.33 -4.51 -6.32
N LEU A 272 2.10 -5.16 -7.19
CA LEU A 272 1.64 -5.62 -8.50
C LEU A 272 0.50 -6.64 -8.35
N TYR A 273 0.67 -7.62 -7.46
CA TYR A 273 -0.36 -8.63 -7.19
C TYR A 273 -1.65 -7.98 -6.66
N ARG A 274 -1.53 -7.02 -5.73
CA ARG A 274 -2.68 -6.25 -5.23
C ARG A 274 -3.36 -5.44 -6.33
N HIS A 275 -2.60 -4.89 -7.27
CA HIS A 275 -3.15 -4.12 -8.38
C HIS A 275 -3.95 -5.00 -9.37
N ILE A 276 -3.40 -6.15 -9.75
CA ILE A 276 -4.00 -7.08 -10.71
C ILE A 276 -5.19 -7.81 -10.11
N TYR A 277 -5.00 -8.46 -8.95
CA TYR A 277 -6.00 -9.37 -8.38
C TYR A 277 -6.92 -8.72 -7.34
N ARG A 278 -6.72 -7.43 -7.02
CA ARG A 278 -7.45 -6.69 -5.98
C ARG A 278 -7.37 -7.34 -4.58
N VAL A 279 -6.45 -8.28 -4.38
CA VAL A 279 -6.19 -9.00 -3.12
C VAL A 279 -4.72 -8.82 -2.73
N ASP A 280 -4.43 -8.64 -1.44
CA ASP A 280 -3.04 -8.61 -0.96
C ASP A 280 -2.43 -10.01 -1.10
N ILE A 281 -1.22 -10.15 -1.66
CA ILE A 281 -0.56 -11.46 -1.81
C ILE A 281 -0.44 -12.21 -0.49
N ARG A 282 -0.30 -11.49 0.63
CA ARG A 282 -0.26 -12.08 1.98
C ARG A 282 -1.56 -12.81 2.33
N ASN A 283 -2.66 -12.45 1.68
CA ASN A 283 -3.98 -13.04 1.88
C ASN A 283 -4.25 -14.22 0.93
N ALA A 284 -3.27 -14.69 0.16
CA ALA A 284 -3.46 -15.82 -0.74
C ALA A 284 -3.52 -17.17 0.00
N SER A 285 -2.70 -17.36 1.04
CA SER A 285 -2.72 -18.56 1.89
C SER A 285 -2.02 -18.33 3.23
N LEU A 286 -2.23 -19.24 4.20
CA LEU A 286 -1.54 -19.20 5.49
C LEU A 286 -0.02 -19.32 5.35
N TRP A 287 0.43 -20.17 4.44
CA TRP A 287 1.85 -20.34 4.14
C TRP A 287 2.45 -19.08 3.53
N ILE A 288 1.77 -18.46 2.56
CA ILE A 288 2.24 -17.21 1.95
C ILE A 288 2.26 -16.08 2.98
N CYS A 289 1.23 -15.95 3.82
CA CYS A 289 1.19 -14.98 4.91
C CYS A 289 2.43 -15.06 5.83
N ARG A 290 2.70 -16.26 6.36
CA ARG A 290 3.80 -16.51 7.29
C ARG A 290 5.16 -16.30 6.65
N THR A 291 5.39 -16.94 5.50
CA THR A 291 6.68 -16.90 4.81
C THR A 291 6.99 -15.50 4.29
N TYR A 292 6.01 -14.78 3.75
CA TYR A 292 6.22 -13.43 3.23
C TYR A 292 6.59 -12.44 4.34
N ILE A 293 5.88 -12.48 5.48
CA ILE A 293 6.19 -11.59 6.60
C ILE A 293 7.53 -11.98 7.24
N PHE A 294 7.76 -13.27 7.47
CA PHE A 294 9.05 -13.78 7.95
C PHE A 294 10.22 -13.30 7.08
N LEU A 295 10.14 -13.53 5.76
CA LEU A 295 11.21 -13.19 4.83
C LEU A 295 11.41 -11.66 4.76
N SER A 296 10.32 -10.88 4.76
CA SER A 296 10.42 -9.41 4.79
C SER A 296 11.08 -8.88 6.04
N SER A 297 10.77 -9.44 7.21
CA SER A 297 11.39 -8.99 8.46
C SER A 297 12.85 -9.41 8.50
N THR A 298 13.16 -10.67 8.17
CA THR A 298 14.52 -11.20 8.11
C THR A 298 15.42 -10.40 7.16
N LEU A 299 14.99 -10.12 5.92
CA LEU A 299 15.78 -9.34 4.97
C LEU A 299 16.03 -7.90 5.42
N SER A 300 15.02 -7.24 6.02
CA SER A 300 15.18 -5.88 6.54
C SER A 300 16.16 -5.82 7.72
N HIS A 301 16.12 -6.82 8.60
CA HIS A 301 17.05 -6.96 9.71
C HIS A 301 18.46 -7.23 9.18
N LEU A 302 18.63 -8.19 8.27
CA LEU A 302 19.93 -8.50 7.66
C LEU A 302 20.57 -7.28 6.99
N ALA A 303 19.80 -6.50 6.23
CA ALA A 303 20.31 -5.29 5.59
C ALA A 303 20.92 -4.29 6.61
N SER A 304 20.28 -4.15 7.77
CA SER A 304 20.74 -3.22 8.82
C SER A 304 21.95 -3.77 9.56
N TRP A 305 21.96 -5.07 9.88
CA TRP A 305 23.06 -5.71 10.60
C TRP A 305 24.31 -5.94 9.75
N ILE A 306 24.18 -6.07 8.43
CA ILE A 306 25.34 -6.07 7.52
C ILE A 306 26.06 -4.71 7.57
N LEU A 307 25.34 -3.59 7.64
CA LEU A 307 25.96 -2.26 7.79
C LEU A 307 26.70 -2.12 9.14
N VAL A 308 26.17 -2.73 10.19
CA VAL A 308 26.86 -2.82 11.50
C VAL A 308 28.16 -3.61 11.35
N ILE A 309 28.12 -4.79 10.75
CA ILE A 309 29.32 -5.62 10.52
C ILE A 309 30.34 -4.86 9.67
N VAL A 310 29.92 -4.19 8.60
CA VAL A 310 30.78 -3.32 7.76
C VAL A 310 31.46 -2.24 8.59
N SER A 311 30.73 -1.62 9.53
CA SER A 311 31.29 -0.58 10.39
C SER A 311 32.33 -1.13 11.37
N PHE A 312 32.08 -2.31 11.95
CA PHE A 312 33.04 -3.01 12.82
C PHE A 312 34.27 -3.51 12.06
N ASP A 313 34.08 -4.13 10.89
CA ASP A 313 35.15 -4.57 9.99
C ASP A 313 36.10 -3.41 9.68
N ARG A 314 35.55 -2.24 9.31
CA ARG A 314 36.34 -1.02 9.09
C ARG A 314 37.05 -0.52 10.35
N TYR A 315 36.36 -0.51 11.49
CA TYR A 315 36.95 -0.11 12.76
C TYR A 315 38.15 -0.98 13.15
N PHE A 316 38.03 -2.30 13.02
CA PHE A 316 39.12 -3.23 13.29
C PHE A 316 40.29 -3.09 12.32
N ILE A 317 40.02 -2.86 11.03
CA ILE A 317 41.05 -2.57 10.02
C ILE A 317 41.82 -1.29 10.38
N VAL A 318 41.14 -0.22 10.80
CA VAL A 318 41.78 1.06 11.16
C VAL A 318 42.62 0.92 12.44
N LYS A 319 42.17 0.10 13.39
CA LYS A 319 42.92 -0.17 14.62
C LYS A 319 44.04 -1.21 14.47
N ASN A 320 44.16 -1.84 13.29
CA ASN A 320 45.13 -2.89 13.00
C ASN A 320 45.04 -4.09 13.97
N LEU A 321 43.82 -4.44 14.39
CA LEU A 321 43.58 -5.48 15.41
C LEU A 321 43.64 -6.91 14.86
N PHE A 322 43.47 -7.11 13.53
CA PHE A 322 43.45 -8.44 12.92
C PHE A 322 44.28 -8.51 11.63
N PRO A 323 45.19 -9.51 11.47
CA PRO A 323 45.88 -9.77 10.21
C PRO A 323 44.93 -10.31 9.12
N ARG A 324 45.11 -9.85 7.88
CA ARG A 324 44.24 -10.15 6.72
C ARG A 324 44.41 -11.57 6.14
N ARG A 325 44.35 -12.61 6.96
CA ARG A 325 44.36 -14.00 6.46
C ARG A 325 42.91 -14.51 6.30
N HIS A 326 42.63 -15.22 5.20
CA HIS A 326 41.34 -15.89 4.91
C HIS A 326 40.08 -14.99 4.94
N VAL A 327 40.16 -13.80 4.34
CA VAL A 327 39.06 -12.80 4.27
C VAL A 327 37.73 -13.42 3.83
N GLY A 328 37.72 -14.19 2.74
CA GLY A 328 36.48 -14.78 2.21
C GLY A 328 35.81 -15.76 3.18
N TRP A 329 36.58 -16.61 3.85
CA TRP A 329 36.05 -17.57 4.81
C TRP A 329 35.44 -16.89 6.04
N SER A 330 36.10 -15.85 6.55
CA SER A 330 35.60 -15.05 7.67
C SER A 330 34.26 -14.35 7.33
N VAL A 331 34.17 -13.75 6.13
CA VAL A 331 32.94 -13.11 5.65
C VAL A 331 31.81 -14.12 5.51
N THR A 332 32.06 -15.27 4.88
CA THR A 332 31.06 -16.33 4.70
C THR A 332 30.54 -16.82 6.05
N ASN A 333 31.44 -17.20 6.97
CA ASN A 333 31.03 -17.71 8.28
C ASN A 333 30.25 -16.68 9.09
N SER A 334 30.73 -15.43 9.14
CA SER A 334 30.05 -14.33 9.82
C SER A 334 28.67 -14.06 9.22
N THR A 335 28.54 -14.13 7.89
CA THR A 335 27.26 -13.93 7.20
C THR A 335 26.30 -15.08 7.46
N CYS A 336 26.77 -16.34 7.40
CA CYS A 336 25.94 -17.50 7.71
C CYS A 336 25.45 -17.47 9.16
N LEU A 337 26.32 -17.13 10.12
CA LEU A 337 25.93 -16.94 11.51
C LEU A 337 24.88 -15.84 11.67
N LEU A 338 25.05 -14.71 10.97
CA LEU A 338 24.07 -13.62 10.99
C LEU A 338 22.72 -14.06 10.40
N ILE A 339 22.72 -14.73 9.25
CA ILE A 339 21.50 -15.25 8.61
C ILE A 339 20.77 -16.20 9.56
N SER A 340 21.48 -17.13 10.17
CA SER A 340 20.91 -18.07 11.14
C SER A 340 20.35 -17.35 12.36
N ALA A 341 21.10 -16.43 12.96
CA ALA A 341 20.67 -15.68 14.14
C ALA A 341 19.42 -14.83 13.86
N VAL A 342 19.42 -14.07 12.76
CA VAL A 342 18.27 -13.22 12.38
C VAL A 342 17.06 -14.06 11.98
N SER A 343 17.26 -15.21 11.33
CA SER A 343 16.18 -16.13 10.98
C SER A 343 15.55 -16.75 12.23
N LEU A 344 16.37 -17.22 13.18
CA LEU A 344 15.89 -17.72 14.47
C LEU A 344 15.10 -16.63 15.23
N LEU A 345 15.61 -15.40 15.21
CA LEU A 345 14.99 -14.26 15.84
C LEU A 345 13.61 -13.92 15.24
N ASN A 346 13.40 -14.15 13.95
CA ASN A 346 12.14 -13.89 13.25
C ASN A 346 11.21 -15.11 13.15
N ILE A 347 11.62 -16.29 13.63
CA ILE A 347 10.85 -17.54 13.47
C ILE A 347 9.47 -17.48 14.15
N TYR A 348 9.31 -16.62 15.16
CA TYR A 348 8.06 -16.45 15.89
C TYR A 348 6.89 -16.03 14.99
N TYR A 349 7.14 -15.40 13.83
CA TYR A 349 6.10 -15.05 12.84
C TYR A 349 5.30 -16.27 12.38
N PHE A 350 5.93 -17.45 12.26
CA PHE A 350 5.23 -18.69 11.91
C PHE A 350 4.24 -19.13 12.99
N ARG A 351 4.49 -18.77 14.25
CA ARG A 351 3.57 -19.04 15.37
C ARG A 351 2.49 -17.98 15.47
N ILE A 352 2.85 -16.70 15.52
CA ILE A 352 1.90 -15.62 15.84
C ILE A 352 0.92 -15.30 14.71
N LEU A 353 1.32 -15.48 13.45
CA LEU A 353 0.46 -15.20 12.30
C LEU A 353 -0.46 -16.39 12.05
N GLY A 354 -1.75 -16.10 11.96
CA GLY A 354 -2.78 -17.08 11.74
C GLY A 354 -3.91 -16.54 10.89
N VAL A 355 -5.02 -17.27 10.90
CA VAL A 355 -6.21 -16.94 10.15
C VAL A 355 -7.22 -16.35 11.11
N GLU A 356 -7.79 -15.21 10.75
CA GLU A 356 -9.11 -14.85 11.24
C GLU A 356 -10.04 -14.94 10.03
N MET A 357 -10.95 -15.92 10.06
CA MET A 357 -12.00 -16.00 9.05
C MET A 357 -12.98 -14.87 9.34
N VAL A 358 -12.93 -13.82 8.52
CA VAL A 358 -13.99 -12.82 8.57
C VAL A 358 -15.18 -13.44 7.86
N MET A 359 -16.14 -13.92 8.65
CA MET A 359 -17.47 -14.23 8.14
C MET A 359 -18.14 -12.90 7.80
N ASN A 360 -18.20 -12.57 6.51
CA ASN A 360 -19.27 -11.70 6.06
C ASN A 360 -20.55 -12.48 6.31
N MET A 361 -21.31 -12.13 7.33
CA MET A 361 -22.70 -12.59 7.44
C MET A 361 -23.45 -12.02 6.23
N PRO A 362 -23.92 -12.83 5.27
CA PRO A 362 -25.15 -12.45 4.60
C PRO A 362 -26.20 -12.41 5.72
N ASN A 363 -27.06 -11.38 5.75
CA ASN A 363 -28.13 -11.29 6.74
C ASN A 363 -28.80 -12.66 6.90
N ALA A 364 -28.78 -13.20 8.12
CA ALA A 364 -29.44 -14.46 8.43
C ALA A 364 -30.95 -14.29 8.24
N GLN A 365 -31.46 -14.65 7.06
CA GLN A 365 -32.85 -15.03 6.92
C GLN A 365 -32.97 -16.46 7.44
N LYS A 366 -33.59 -16.57 8.61
CA LYS A 366 -34.01 -17.83 9.20
C LYS A 366 -35.24 -18.31 8.42
N THR A 367 -35.05 -18.98 7.28
CA THR A 367 -36.11 -19.69 6.58
C THR A 367 -35.96 -21.18 6.84
N ASN A 368 -36.79 -21.69 7.74
CA ASN A 368 -37.11 -23.12 7.76
C ASN A 368 -37.88 -23.41 6.47
N ASN A 369 -37.24 -24.05 5.49
CA ASN A 369 -37.75 -25.19 4.73
C ASN A 369 -36.99 -25.36 3.41
N ILE A 370 -36.18 -26.43 3.38
CA ILE A 370 -35.90 -27.34 2.27
C ILE A 370 -35.94 -26.72 0.86
N SER A 371 -34.83 -26.10 0.48
CA SER A 371 -34.26 -26.20 -0.87
C SER A 371 -32.75 -25.98 -0.75
N ASN A 372 -31.98 -26.90 -1.33
CA ASN A 372 -30.53 -26.97 -1.22
C ASN A 372 -29.85 -25.90 -2.10
N GLU A 373 -30.10 -24.62 -1.84
CA GLU A 373 -29.30 -23.54 -2.40
C GLU A 373 -28.16 -23.21 -1.43
N THR A 374 -26.97 -23.68 -1.76
CA THR A 374 -25.71 -23.34 -1.08
C THR A 374 -25.42 -21.85 -1.29
N VAL A 375 -25.92 -21.02 -0.39
CA VAL A 375 -25.50 -19.62 -0.26
C VAL A 375 -23.98 -19.60 -0.05
N ALA A 376 -23.22 -19.21 -1.08
CA ALA A 376 -21.76 -19.16 -1.04
C ALA A 376 -21.31 -18.15 0.03
N GLN A 377 -20.95 -18.66 1.20
CA GLN A 377 -20.29 -17.90 2.26
C GLN A 377 -18.90 -17.50 1.75
N ILE A 378 -18.69 -16.23 1.40
CA ILE A 378 -17.36 -15.75 1.02
C ILE A 378 -16.52 -15.59 2.29
N THR A 379 -15.83 -16.66 2.67
CA THR A 379 -14.76 -16.62 3.67
C THR A 379 -13.54 -15.94 3.06
N ARG A 380 -13.28 -14.68 3.44
CA ARG A 380 -12.02 -14.03 3.05
C ARG A 380 -10.92 -14.39 4.04
N PHE A 381 -9.88 -15.02 3.53
CA PHE A 381 -8.62 -15.21 4.26
C PHE A 381 -7.95 -13.84 4.45
N VAL A 382 -7.62 -13.50 5.69
CA VAL A 382 -6.86 -12.28 6.00
C VAL A 382 -5.66 -12.63 6.88
N CYS A 383 -4.48 -12.22 6.42
CA CYS A 383 -3.21 -12.44 7.12
C CYS A 383 -3.08 -11.46 8.30
N ILE A 384 -3.38 -11.94 9.51
CA ILE A 384 -3.27 -11.18 10.75
C ILE A 384 -2.77 -12.05 11.91
N ALA A 385 -2.39 -11.41 13.01
CA ALA A 385 -2.08 -12.13 14.24
C ALA A 385 -3.35 -12.78 14.79
N HIS A 386 -3.29 -14.09 15.08
CA HIS A 386 -4.41 -14.80 15.68
C HIS A 386 -4.52 -14.50 17.18
N SER A 387 -5.69 -14.71 17.78
CA SER A 387 -5.86 -14.63 19.23
C SER A 387 -5.09 -15.78 19.90
N PRO A 388 -4.32 -15.56 20.99
CA PRO A 388 -4.22 -14.36 21.83
C PRO A 388 -3.11 -13.36 21.42
N PHE A 389 -2.35 -13.63 20.36
CA PHE A 389 -1.17 -12.86 19.97
C PHE A 389 -1.44 -11.51 19.31
N LYS A 390 -2.71 -11.08 19.17
CA LYS A 390 -3.05 -9.76 18.62
C LYS A 390 -2.37 -8.62 19.37
N LYS A 391 -2.52 -8.58 20.71
CA LYS A 391 -1.86 -7.58 21.56
C LYS A 391 -0.34 -7.68 21.44
N PHE A 392 0.18 -8.90 21.41
CA PHE A 392 1.61 -9.13 21.25
C PHE A 392 2.15 -8.52 19.94
N PHE A 393 1.46 -8.79 18.84
CA PHE A 393 1.81 -8.28 17.51
C PHE A 393 1.72 -6.76 17.41
N HIS A 394 0.69 -6.14 17.98
CA HIS A 394 0.52 -4.68 17.90
C HIS A 394 1.50 -3.90 18.80
N LEU A 395 1.89 -4.46 19.94
CA LEU A 395 2.76 -3.79 20.91
C LEU A 395 4.24 -4.12 20.71
N TYR A 396 4.60 -5.40 20.68
CA TYR A 396 6.01 -5.81 20.76
C TYR A 396 6.70 -5.79 19.39
N VAL A 397 6.03 -6.20 18.31
CA VAL A 397 6.66 -6.25 16.98
C VAL A 397 7.18 -4.88 16.51
N PRO A 398 6.43 -3.77 16.65
CA PRO A 398 6.93 -2.46 16.21
C PRO A 398 8.08 -1.94 17.08
N ILE A 399 8.05 -2.20 18.39
CA ILE A 399 9.14 -1.87 19.31
C ILE A 399 10.39 -2.69 18.95
N PHE A 400 10.18 -3.97 18.68
CA PHE A 400 11.23 -4.89 18.29
C PHE A 400 11.92 -4.46 16.98
N ASP A 401 11.14 -4.16 15.94
CA ASP A 401 11.67 -3.62 14.69
C ASP A 401 12.38 -2.27 14.92
N LEU A 402 11.83 -1.38 15.75
CA LEU A 402 12.48 -0.12 16.11
C LEU A 402 13.87 -0.33 16.73
N LEU A 403 13.98 -1.26 17.70
CA LEU A 403 15.23 -1.53 18.37
C LEU A 403 16.25 -2.19 17.43
N PHE A 404 15.85 -3.25 16.72
CA PHE A 404 16.78 -4.10 15.96
C PHE A 404 17.07 -3.61 14.53
N VAL A 405 16.17 -2.83 13.93
CA VAL A 405 16.36 -2.28 12.57
C VAL A 405 16.92 -0.86 12.62
N ALA A 406 16.64 -0.08 13.67
CA ALA A 406 17.06 1.32 13.73
C ALA A 406 17.99 1.64 14.91
N ILE A 407 17.51 1.55 16.16
CA ILE A 407 18.21 2.13 17.33
C ILE A 407 19.54 1.42 17.62
N ILE A 408 19.55 0.09 17.78
CA ILE A 408 20.77 -0.67 18.09
C ILE A 408 21.79 -0.56 16.94
N PRO A 409 21.43 -0.79 15.67
CA PRO A 409 22.34 -0.58 14.56
C PRO A 409 22.93 0.84 14.53
N PHE A 410 22.10 1.86 14.74
CA PHE A 410 22.56 3.25 14.76
C PHE A 410 23.57 3.52 15.88
N CYS A 411 23.29 3.07 17.10
CA CYS A 411 24.19 3.23 18.24
C CYS A 411 25.55 2.55 17.99
N LEU A 412 25.55 1.31 17.48
CA LEU A 412 26.75 0.55 17.17
C LEU A 412 27.58 1.17 16.03
N MET A 413 26.90 1.62 14.96
CA MET A 413 27.57 2.32 13.86
C MET A 413 28.16 3.64 14.32
N THR A 414 27.45 4.41 15.16
CA THR A 414 27.96 5.67 15.70
C THR A 414 29.18 5.43 16.59
N PHE A 415 29.11 4.45 17.50
CA PHE A 415 30.21 4.07 18.37
C PHE A 415 31.48 3.70 17.58
N THR A 416 31.36 2.81 16.59
CA THR A 416 32.50 2.37 15.77
C THR A 416 33.09 3.51 14.96
N ASN A 417 32.26 4.39 14.40
CA ASN A 417 32.73 5.54 13.62
C ASN A 417 33.41 6.61 14.48
N ILE A 418 32.91 6.90 15.68
CA ILE A 418 33.63 7.74 16.66
C ILE A 418 35.01 7.14 16.96
N GLY A 419 35.08 5.83 17.12
CA GLY A 419 36.32 5.09 17.31
C GLY A 419 37.31 5.23 16.14
N ILE A 420 36.81 5.14 14.90
CA ILE A 420 37.59 5.36 13.66
C ILE A 420 38.13 6.80 13.63
N ILE A 421 37.28 7.80 13.90
CA ILE A 421 37.66 9.22 13.89
C ILE A 421 38.75 9.47 14.92
N ARG A 422 38.57 9.04 16.18
CA ARG A 422 39.55 9.22 17.25
C ARG A 422 40.92 8.60 16.91
N LYS A 423 40.94 7.37 16.38
CA LYS A 423 42.19 6.71 15.99
C LYS A 423 42.86 7.43 14.81
N THR A 424 42.08 7.88 13.84
CA THR A 424 42.58 8.61 12.67
C THR A 424 43.16 9.97 13.09
N MET A 425 42.48 10.71 13.96
CA MET A 425 42.97 11.98 14.50
C MET A 425 44.24 11.81 15.34
N ARG A 426 44.30 10.80 16.23
CA ARG A 426 45.49 10.52 17.04
C ARG A 426 46.69 10.10 16.19
N SER A 427 46.46 9.39 15.09
CA SER A 427 47.53 9.03 14.13
C SER A 427 48.04 10.24 13.35
N ASN A 428 47.22 11.28 13.14
CA ASN A 428 47.65 12.53 12.49
C ASN A 428 48.57 13.38 13.40
N MET A 429 48.55 13.16 14.71
CA MET A 429 49.44 13.84 15.67
C MET A 429 50.91 13.35 15.58
N LEU A 430 51.15 12.18 14.96
CA LEU A 430 52.48 11.58 14.74
C LEU A 430 52.94 11.82 13.29
N TYR A 431 53.22 13.08 12.97
CA TYR A 431 53.95 13.75 11.86
C TYR A 431 54.22 13.11 10.46
N ILE A 432 53.97 11.84 10.14
CA ILE A 432 54.41 11.26 8.84
C ILE A 432 53.24 10.98 7.87
N THR A 433 53.26 11.71 6.75
CA THR A 433 52.60 11.52 5.42
C THR A 433 51.18 12.06 5.14
N SER A 434 51.13 13.23 4.49
CA SER A 434 49.96 13.93 3.92
C SER A 434 49.11 13.12 2.91
N ILE A 435 49.69 12.12 2.24
CA ILE A 435 48.99 11.27 1.25
C ILE A 435 48.16 10.17 1.93
N LYS A 436 48.68 9.56 3.00
CA LYS A 436 47.96 8.55 3.81
C LYS A 436 46.77 9.19 4.52
N GLN A 437 46.93 10.47 4.92
CA GLN A 437 45.92 11.31 5.56
C GLN A 437 44.75 11.67 4.62
N LYS A 438 45.02 12.09 3.36
CA LYS A 438 43.95 12.32 2.36
C LYS A 438 43.15 11.05 2.04
N ARG A 439 43.78 9.86 2.04
CA ARG A 439 43.10 8.58 1.80
C ARG A 439 42.22 8.14 2.98
N ASN A 440 42.70 8.28 4.21
CA ASN A 440 41.92 7.94 5.40
C ASN A 440 40.70 8.86 5.60
N ASN A 441 40.85 10.17 5.39
CA ASN A 441 39.72 11.11 5.48
C ASN A 441 38.61 10.80 4.46
N ARG A 442 38.94 10.41 3.23
CA ARG A 442 37.94 10.03 2.20
C ARG A 442 37.15 8.78 2.59
N VAL A 443 37.79 7.80 3.23
CA VAL A 443 37.12 6.58 3.71
C VAL A 443 36.20 6.89 4.90
N THR A 444 36.61 7.75 5.83
CA THR A 444 35.76 8.22 6.94
C THR A 444 34.53 8.99 6.44
N ILE A 445 34.68 9.84 5.42
CA ILE A 445 33.55 10.56 4.79
C ILE A 445 32.56 9.59 4.14
N MET A 446 33.04 8.54 3.46
CA MET A 446 32.19 7.49 2.89
C MET A 446 31.37 6.78 3.96
N LEU A 447 31.98 6.44 5.10
CA LEU A 447 31.30 5.77 6.20
C LEU A 447 30.27 6.68 6.90
N LEU A 448 30.60 7.96 7.12
CA LEU A 448 29.66 8.94 7.67
C LEU A 448 28.47 9.18 6.74
N SER A 449 28.69 9.19 5.42
CA SER A 449 27.61 9.36 4.44
C SER A 449 26.59 8.20 4.49
N ILE A 450 27.06 6.97 4.71
CA ILE A 450 26.19 5.79 4.88
C ILE A 450 25.37 5.88 6.17
N ILE A 451 25.95 6.38 7.27
CA ILE A 451 25.22 6.58 8.54
C ILE A 451 24.15 7.66 8.41
N VAL A 452 24.50 8.80 7.79
CA VAL A 452 23.55 9.91 7.60
C VAL A 452 22.40 9.47 6.71
N ALA A 453 22.67 8.72 5.63
CA ALA A 453 21.62 8.17 4.80
C ALA A 453 20.76 7.14 5.54
N PHE A 454 21.36 6.26 6.34
CA PHE A 454 20.64 5.32 7.20
C PHE A 454 19.72 6.06 8.18
N MET A 455 20.21 7.12 8.84
CA MET A 455 19.44 7.96 9.75
C MET A 455 18.24 8.61 9.06
N LEU A 456 18.47 9.27 7.92
CA LEU A 456 17.41 10.02 7.24
C LEU A 456 16.35 9.12 6.60
N LEU A 457 16.74 7.94 6.12
CA LEU A 457 15.84 7.05 5.38
C LEU A 457 15.19 5.96 6.24
N THR A 458 15.80 5.60 7.39
CA THR A 458 15.32 4.49 8.23
C THR A 458 14.68 4.98 9.52
N CYS A 459 15.29 5.93 10.25
CA CYS A 459 14.82 6.29 11.58
C CYS A 459 13.45 6.99 11.59
N PRO A 460 13.18 8.04 10.78
CA PRO A 460 11.87 8.70 10.77
C PRO A 460 10.73 7.74 10.48
N SER A 461 10.93 6.84 9.52
CA SER A 461 9.95 5.87 9.09
C SER A 461 9.63 4.84 10.17
N VAL A 462 10.66 4.21 10.75
CA VAL A 462 10.45 3.17 11.77
C VAL A 462 9.90 3.76 13.07
N ILE A 463 10.32 4.97 13.46
CA ILE A 463 9.77 5.69 14.62
C ILE A 463 8.28 6.00 14.40
N TYR A 464 7.92 6.58 13.26
CA TYR A 464 6.53 6.93 12.97
C TYR A 464 5.63 5.69 12.93
N ILE A 465 6.07 4.62 12.24
CA ILE A 465 5.33 3.35 12.16
C ILE A 465 5.15 2.76 13.56
N CYS A 466 6.18 2.79 14.41
CA CYS A 466 6.09 2.31 15.79
C CYS A 466 5.07 3.12 16.59
N LEU A 467 5.22 4.45 16.65
CA LEU A 467 4.31 5.33 17.39
C LEU A 467 2.86 5.19 16.93
N ASN A 468 2.63 5.07 15.63
CA ASN A 468 1.28 4.91 15.12
C ASN A 468 0.68 3.53 15.45
N ARG A 469 1.48 2.46 15.44
CA ARG A 469 1.00 1.11 15.84
C ARG A 469 0.73 1.00 17.34
N LEU A 470 1.45 1.76 18.17
CA LEU A 470 1.24 1.85 19.62
C LEU A 470 0.01 2.68 20.00
N LYS A 471 -0.38 3.66 19.18
CA LYS A 471 -1.60 4.44 19.41
C LYS A 471 -2.84 3.62 19.07
N THR A 472 -3.54 3.13 20.09
CA THR A 472 -4.84 2.44 20.03
C THR A 472 -5.99 3.39 19.65
N SER A 473 -5.82 4.26 18.65
CA SER A 473 -6.87 5.20 18.27
C SER A 473 -7.90 4.48 17.40
N THR A 474 -9.14 4.38 17.89
CA THR A 474 -10.30 3.73 17.26
C THR A 474 -10.78 4.42 15.97
N ALA A 475 -10.26 5.60 15.66
CA ALA A 475 -10.51 6.32 14.41
C ALA A 475 -9.31 6.22 13.47
N ILE A 476 -9.40 5.29 12.52
CA ILE A 476 -8.52 5.23 11.35
C ILE A 476 -9.00 6.31 10.36
N SER A 477 -8.32 7.44 10.33
CA SER A 477 -8.51 8.46 9.28
C SER A 477 -7.75 8.04 8.03
N ASN A 478 -8.32 8.29 6.84
CA ASN A 478 -7.64 8.08 5.56
C ASN A 478 -6.29 8.81 5.47
N THR A 479 -6.18 9.99 6.08
CA THR A 479 -4.93 10.74 6.21
C THR A 479 -3.86 9.96 6.96
N LYS A 480 -4.21 9.32 8.09
CA LYS A 480 -3.24 8.51 8.86
C LYS A 480 -2.71 7.35 8.03
N LEU A 481 -3.57 6.69 7.26
CA LEU A 481 -3.16 5.56 6.42
C LEU A 481 -2.20 5.99 5.31
N ILE A 482 -2.38 7.15 4.71
CA ILE A 482 -1.46 7.65 3.68
C ILE A 482 -0.13 8.05 4.27
N VAL A 483 -0.13 8.72 5.42
CA VAL A 483 1.13 9.08 6.08
C VAL A 483 1.92 7.80 6.42
N LEU A 484 1.26 6.72 6.84
CA LEU A 484 1.90 5.41 6.97
C LEU A 484 2.45 4.89 5.64
N ASP A 485 1.66 4.91 4.57
CA ASP A 485 2.10 4.46 3.24
C ASP A 485 3.34 5.26 2.76
N LEU A 486 3.42 6.56 3.06
CA LEU A 486 4.55 7.44 2.73
C LEU A 486 5.81 7.12 3.55
N PHE A 487 5.68 6.95 4.86
CA PHE A 487 6.83 6.56 5.70
C PHE A 487 7.32 5.14 5.38
N GLU A 488 6.42 4.20 5.09
CA GLU A 488 6.80 2.89 4.55
C GLU A 488 7.56 3.02 3.23
N SER A 489 7.10 3.89 2.32
CA SER A 489 7.77 4.16 1.04
C SER A 489 9.20 4.72 1.25
N LEU A 490 9.38 5.65 2.19
CA LEU A 490 10.69 6.18 2.56
C LEU A 490 11.61 5.08 3.12
N TRP A 491 11.07 4.22 3.99
CA TRP A 491 11.82 3.09 4.53
C TRP A 491 12.31 2.13 3.44
N TYR A 492 11.48 1.85 2.43
CA TYR A 492 11.86 0.98 1.31
C TYR A 492 12.88 1.64 0.37
N THR A 493 12.85 2.97 0.25
CA THR A 493 13.77 3.74 -0.59
C THR A 493 15.23 3.49 -0.23
N LYS A 494 15.53 3.18 1.04
CA LYS A 494 16.90 2.88 1.50
C LYS A 494 17.55 1.74 0.70
N HIS A 495 16.78 0.73 0.30
CA HIS A 495 17.28 -0.44 -0.43
C HIS A 495 17.66 -0.10 -1.88
N ALA A 496 17.15 1.01 -2.43
CA ALA A 496 17.44 1.43 -3.80
C ALA A 496 18.59 2.46 -3.91
N LEU A 497 18.95 3.12 -2.80
CA LEU A 497 19.87 4.27 -2.82
C LEU A 497 21.35 3.92 -2.61
N ASN A 498 21.70 2.67 -2.35
CA ASN A 498 23.09 2.27 -2.08
C ASN A 498 24.06 2.66 -3.21
N PHE A 499 23.67 2.49 -4.48
CA PHE A 499 24.48 2.93 -5.63
C PHE A 499 24.77 4.42 -5.65
N VAL A 500 23.74 5.24 -5.37
CA VAL A 500 23.88 6.70 -5.30
C VAL A 500 24.85 7.07 -4.20
N LEU A 501 24.68 6.48 -3.02
CA LEU A 501 25.53 6.74 -1.86
C LEU A 501 26.99 6.36 -2.16
N TYR A 502 27.26 5.19 -2.73
CA TYR A 502 28.64 4.77 -3.05
C TYR A 502 29.27 5.63 -4.15
N THR A 503 28.49 6.06 -5.14
CA THR A 503 29.00 6.89 -6.24
C THR A 503 29.30 8.32 -5.78
N LEU A 504 28.45 8.91 -4.92
CA LEU A 504 28.66 10.25 -4.38
C LEU A 504 29.81 10.30 -3.38
N SER A 505 29.93 9.28 -2.53
CA SER A 505 30.90 9.28 -1.43
C SER A 505 32.23 8.59 -1.73
N GLY A 506 32.29 7.68 -2.72
CA GLY A 506 33.46 6.86 -3.04
C GLY A 506 34.13 7.22 -4.36
N GLN A 507 35.29 7.88 -4.33
CA GLN A 507 36.04 8.24 -5.55
C GLN A 507 36.53 7.01 -6.34
N ASP A 508 36.96 5.97 -5.63
CA ASP A 508 37.42 4.74 -6.28
C ASP A 508 36.27 3.96 -6.92
N PHE A 509 35.10 3.96 -6.26
CA PHE A 509 33.88 3.38 -6.79
C PHE A 509 33.46 4.11 -8.06
N ARG A 510 33.44 5.45 -8.03
CA ARG A 510 33.14 6.30 -9.19
C ARG A 510 34.10 6.06 -10.36
N ARG A 511 35.40 5.93 -10.10
CA ARG A 511 36.39 5.64 -11.16
C ARG A 511 36.12 4.29 -11.82
N GLU A 512 35.77 3.26 -11.05
CA GLU A 512 35.44 1.94 -11.61
C GLU A 512 34.09 1.95 -12.34
N PHE A 513 33.11 2.74 -11.88
CA PHE A 513 31.86 2.99 -12.59
C PHE A 513 32.09 3.64 -13.95
N LEU A 514 32.91 4.70 -14.03
CA LEU A 514 33.21 5.38 -15.30
C LEU A 514 33.80 4.41 -16.33
N LYS A 515 34.65 3.47 -15.91
CA LYS A 515 35.19 2.40 -16.78
C LYS A 515 34.15 1.38 -17.28
N LEU A 516 32.93 1.37 -16.73
CA LEU A 516 31.82 0.58 -17.27
C LEU A 516 31.08 1.31 -18.39
N LEU A 517 31.24 2.64 -18.50
CA LEU A 517 30.62 3.43 -19.55
C LEU A 517 31.38 3.26 -20.87
N PRO A 518 30.68 3.08 -22.01
CA PRO A 518 31.30 2.88 -23.32
C PRO A 518 32.34 3.96 -23.66
N CYS A 519 32.08 5.21 -23.29
CA CYS A 519 32.91 6.37 -23.61
C CYS A 519 34.24 6.44 -22.86
N TYR A 520 34.49 5.56 -21.88
CA TYR A 520 35.72 5.52 -21.07
C TYR A 520 36.52 4.22 -21.26
N ARG A 521 36.11 3.33 -22.18
CA ARG A 521 37.00 2.28 -22.69
C ARG A 521 38.09 2.97 -23.51
N GLN A 522 39.12 3.47 -22.84
CA GLN A 522 40.39 3.73 -23.51
C GLN A 522 40.84 2.39 -24.07
N GLU A 523 40.91 2.28 -25.40
CA GLU A 523 41.79 1.31 -26.03
C GLU A 523 43.16 1.43 -25.37
N PRO A 524 43.82 0.32 -25.02
CA PRO A 524 45.20 0.40 -24.57
C PRO A 524 45.99 1.03 -25.71
N SER A 525 46.43 2.27 -25.52
CA SER A 525 47.35 2.94 -26.44
C SER A 525 48.58 2.05 -26.58
N ARG A 526 48.69 1.35 -27.70
CA ARG A 526 49.95 0.78 -28.19
C ARG A 526 50.87 1.93 -28.57
N SER A 527 51.45 2.59 -27.58
CA SER A 527 52.44 3.65 -27.78
C SER A 527 53.40 3.71 -26.60
N SER A 528 54.11 2.60 -26.37
CA SER A 528 55.32 2.56 -25.54
C SER A 528 56.12 1.26 -25.75
N ILE A 529 56.35 0.87 -27.02
CA ILE A 529 57.36 -0.13 -27.40
C ILE A 529 58.43 0.45 -28.36
N SER A 530 58.39 1.74 -28.70
CA SER A 530 59.34 2.34 -29.66
C SER A 530 60.40 3.29 -29.06
N GLN A 531 60.60 3.36 -27.74
CA GLN A 531 61.65 4.21 -27.14
C GLN A 531 62.69 3.49 -26.27
N GLN A 532 62.74 2.16 -26.30
CA GLN A 532 63.76 1.39 -25.57
C GLN A 532 64.71 0.57 -26.48
N LYS A 533 64.75 0.90 -27.78
CA LYS A 533 65.68 0.30 -28.76
C LYS A 533 66.74 1.27 -29.31
N ALA A 534 66.79 2.51 -28.83
CA ALA A 534 67.78 3.51 -29.28
C ALA A 534 68.88 3.81 -28.25
N HIS A 535 68.96 3.07 -27.13
CA HIS A 535 69.98 3.31 -26.09
C HIS A 535 70.94 2.14 -25.83
N ASN A 536 70.85 1.06 -26.63
CA ASN A 536 71.69 -0.14 -26.45
C ASN A 536 72.80 -0.31 -27.52
N ASN A 537 73.07 0.70 -28.36
CA ASN A 537 74.11 0.61 -29.40
C ASN A 537 75.38 1.44 -29.12
N ASP A 538 75.51 2.13 -27.98
CA ASP A 538 76.66 3.02 -27.72
C ASP A 538 77.57 2.62 -26.53
N VAL A 539 77.53 1.38 -26.05
CA VAL A 539 78.42 0.95 -24.93
C VAL A 539 79.18 -0.35 -25.20
N THR A 540 79.39 -0.72 -26.47
CA THR A 540 80.23 -1.88 -26.87
C THR A 540 81.56 -1.47 -27.51
N ALA A 541 82.12 -0.35 -27.06
CA ALA A 541 83.50 0.03 -27.38
C ALA A 541 84.16 0.62 -26.13
N HIS A 542 84.61 -0.25 -25.21
CA HIS A 542 85.83 -0.11 -24.42
C HIS A 542 85.87 -1.18 -23.33
N LEU A 543 87.07 -1.73 -23.11
CA LEU A 543 87.47 -2.69 -22.06
C LEU A 543 87.23 -4.18 -22.33
N SER A 544 87.99 -4.70 -23.28
CA SER A 544 88.68 -5.99 -23.12
C SER A 544 90.03 -5.74 -22.45
N ILE A 545 90.28 -6.32 -21.27
CA ILE A 545 91.60 -6.67 -20.67
C ILE A 545 91.38 -7.29 -19.27
N VAL A 546 91.86 -8.54 -19.07
CA VAL A 546 92.38 -9.17 -17.81
C VAL A 546 91.34 -9.48 -16.69
N SER A 547 91.30 -10.58 -15.93
CA SER A 547 91.97 -11.90 -15.85
C SER A 547 91.25 -12.76 -14.78
N VAL A 548 91.18 -14.08 -15.01
CA VAL A 548 91.55 -15.22 -14.11
C VAL A 548 90.91 -15.39 -12.70
N GLY A 549 90.53 -16.64 -12.39
CA GLY A 549 90.52 -17.24 -11.04
C GLY A 549 89.12 -17.56 -10.49
N SER A 550 88.57 -18.76 -10.73
CA SER A 550 88.77 -20.03 -10.00
C SER A 550 87.94 -20.22 -8.72
N SER A 551 87.14 -21.30 -8.74
CA SER A 551 86.78 -22.20 -7.62
C SER A 551 85.94 -21.60 -6.47
N SER A 552 85.03 -22.30 -5.79
CA SER A 552 84.65 -23.71 -5.76
C SER A 552 83.53 -23.90 -4.72
N THR A 553 82.76 -25.00 -4.90
CA THR A 553 82.07 -25.79 -3.84
C THR A 553 80.79 -25.16 -3.25
N THR A 554 79.65 -25.84 -3.10
CA THR A 554 79.37 -27.25 -2.77
C THR A 554 77.91 -27.52 -3.22
N LYS A 555 77.61 -28.51 -4.08
CA LYS A 555 77.03 -29.84 -3.73
C LYS A 555 76.02 -29.76 -2.57
N ARG A 556 74.80 -30.28 -2.63
CA ARG A 556 74.24 -31.48 -3.28
C ARG A 556 72.71 -31.41 -3.02
N LEU A 557 71.88 -31.72 -4.02
CA LEU A 557 70.98 -32.91 -4.09
C LEU A 557 69.81 -32.87 -3.09
N LEU A 558 68.54 -33.16 -3.41
CA LEU A 558 67.90 -34.01 -4.42
C LEU A 558 66.42 -33.54 -4.42
N GLU A 559 65.77 -33.40 -5.59
CA GLU A 559 64.73 -34.33 -6.07
C GLU A 559 63.53 -34.50 -5.09
N GLN A 560 62.27 -34.44 -5.50
CA GLN A 560 61.69 -34.92 -6.75
C GLN A 560 60.20 -34.52 -6.81
N ARG A 561 59.72 -34.27 -8.04
CA ARG A 561 58.46 -34.76 -8.64
C ARG A 561 57.10 -34.40 -8.01
N ASN A 562 56.28 -33.65 -8.74
CA ASN A 562 55.26 -34.12 -9.73
C ASN A 562 53.95 -34.53 -9.05
N GLU A 563 52.88 -33.76 -9.23
CA GLU A 563 51.89 -33.88 -10.32
C GLU A 563 50.67 -34.75 -9.94
N ARG A 564 49.51 -34.20 -10.35
CA ARG A 564 48.23 -34.83 -10.74
C ARG A 564 47.09 -34.92 -9.72
N LYS A 565 46.02 -34.21 -10.12
CA LYS A 565 44.63 -34.63 -10.33
C LYS A 565 44.07 -35.68 -9.36
N ILE A 566 42.88 -35.40 -8.84
CA ILE A 566 41.71 -36.28 -8.94
C ILE A 566 40.44 -35.42 -8.89
N THR A 567 39.57 -35.68 -9.85
CA THR A 567 38.15 -35.32 -9.93
C THR A 567 37.36 -36.29 -9.07
N ILE A 568 36.42 -35.80 -8.26
CA ILE A 568 35.05 -36.35 -8.15
C ILE A 568 34.12 -35.14 -8.14
#